data_AF-A0A7X8SV67-F1
#
_entry.id   AF-A0A7X8SV67-F1
#
_cell.length_a   1.000
_cell.length_b   1.000
_cell.length_c   1.000
_cell.angle_alpha   90.00
_cell.angle_beta   90.00
_cell.angle_gamma   90.00
#
_symmetry.space_group_name_H-M   'P 1'
#
loop_
_entity.id
_entity.type
_entity.pdbx_description
1 polymer ?
#
loop_
_entity_poly.entity_id
_entity_poly.type
_entity_poly.pdbx_seq_one_letter_code
_entity_poly.pdbx_strand_id
1 'polypeptide(L)'
;MPFSKYAATLSDPHFREALMLWARKFVGSDIAANHIVERTIGVLCNDPELLAARDVNQTVFALLRRHAFDETEHIPGAPLGADCEPDDERAL
;
A
#
# COMPACT_ATOMS: atom_id res chain seq x y z
N MET A 1 -10.94 -10.05 -14.17
CA MET A 1 -10.52 -8.73 -14.71
C MET A 1 -9.09 -8.89 -15.21
N PRO A 2 -8.72 -8.52 -16.46
CA PRO A 2 -7.38 -8.77 -16.95
C PRO A 2 -6.53 -7.50 -16.84
N PHE A 3 -5.72 -7.42 -15.80
CA PHE A 3 -4.54 -6.56 -15.74
C PHE A 3 -3.47 -6.95 -16.79
N SER A 4 -3.60 -8.13 -17.40
CA SER A 4 -2.76 -8.63 -18.48
C SER A 4 -2.63 -7.65 -19.66
N LYS A 5 -3.66 -6.83 -19.92
CA LYS A 5 -3.63 -5.81 -20.98
C LYS A 5 -2.80 -4.55 -20.65
N TYR A 6 -2.52 -4.33 -19.36
CA TYR A 6 -1.76 -3.17 -18.87
C TYR A 6 -0.29 -3.47 -18.63
N ALA A 7 0.13 -4.74 -18.72
CA ALA A 7 1.54 -5.12 -18.65
C ALA A 7 2.41 -4.41 -19.69
N ALA A 8 1.82 -3.98 -20.81
CA ALA A 8 2.49 -3.20 -21.86
C ALA A 8 2.65 -1.71 -21.51
N THR A 9 1.85 -1.18 -20.57
CA THR A 9 1.79 0.26 -20.24
C THR A 9 1.48 0.46 -18.75
N LEU A 10 2.49 0.28 -17.89
CA LEU A 10 2.39 0.59 -16.46
C LEU A 10 1.99 2.06 -16.16
N SER A 11 2.21 2.95 -17.14
CA SER A 11 1.79 4.35 -17.09
C SER A 11 0.38 4.60 -17.66
N ASP A 12 -0.40 3.55 -17.94
CA ASP A 12 -1.76 3.72 -18.44
C ASP A 12 -2.69 4.30 -17.36
N PRO A 13 -3.41 5.40 -17.64
CA PRO A 13 -4.31 6.00 -16.66
C PRO A 13 -5.40 5.05 -16.18
N HIS A 14 -5.89 4.15 -17.05
CA HIS A 14 -6.90 3.16 -16.67
C HIS A 14 -6.33 2.06 -15.78
N PHE A 15 -5.03 1.75 -15.89
CA PHE A 15 -4.37 0.84 -14.96
C PHE A 15 -4.33 1.44 -13.56
N ARG A 16 -3.94 2.72 -13.45
CA ARG A 16 -3.93 3.46 -12.18
C ARG A 16 -5.33 3.57 -11.58
N GLU A 17 -6.35 3.87 -12.38
CA GLU A 17 -7.74 3.90 -11.91
C GLU A 17 -8.23 2.53 -11.41
N ALA A 18 -7.89 1.45 -12.13
CA ALA A 18 -8.23 0.10 -11.69
C ALA A 18 -7.55 -0.24 -10.35
N LEU A 19 -6.27 0.07 -10.19
CA LEU A 19 -5.55 -0.12 -8.93
C LEU A 19 -6.19 0.70 -7.80
N MET A 20 -6.56 1.96 -8.05
CA MET A 20 -7.24 2.82 -7.07
C MET A 20 -8.59 2.26 -6.62
N LEU A 21 -9.40 1.76 -7.54
CA LEU A 21 -10.69 1.14 -7.22
C LEU A 21 -10.52 -0.05 -6.25
N TRP A 22 -9.45 -0.83 -6.44
CA TRP A 22 -9.14 -1.97 -5.57
C TRP A 22 -8.49 -1.54 -4.25
N ALA A 23 -7.55 -0.60 -4.27
CA ALA A 23 -6.91 -0.08 -3.06
C ALA A 23 -7.96 0.51 -2.11
N ARG A 24 -8.94 1.28 -2.61
CA ARG A 24 -10.07 1.80 -1.83
C ARG A 24 -10.97 0.72 -1.21
N LYS A 25 -10.96 -0.50 -1.74
CA LYS A 25 -11.66 -1.64 -1.11
C LYS A 25 -10.87 -2.25 0.04
N PHE A 26 -9.54 -2.11 0.02
CA PHE A 26 -8.67 -2.59 1.07
C PHE A 26 -8.49 -1.57 2.20
N VAL A 27 -8.48 -0.28 1.89
CA VAL A 27 -8.31 0.81 2.86
C VAL A 27 -9.45 1.82 2.76
N GLY A 28 -9.94 2.30 3.90
CA GLY A 28 -11.02 3.30 3.96
C GLY A 28 -10.59 4.74 3.67
N SER A 29 -9.29 4.99 3.44
CA SER A 29 -8.71 6.32 3.20
C SER A 29 -8.22 6.45 1.77
N ASP A 30 -8.63 7.52 1.08
CA ASP A 30 -8.19 7.81 -0.30
C ASP A 30 -6.68 8.11 -0.36
N ILE A 31 -6.13 8.72 0.69
CA ILE A 31 -4.70 9.02 0.80
C ILE A 31 -3.89 7.72 0.90
N ALA A 32 -4.30 6.80 1.78
CA ALA A 32 -3.67 5.49 1.91
C ALA A 32 -3.82 4.68 0.61
N ALA A 33 -4.99 4.75 -0.03
CA ALA A 33 -5.20 4.08 -1.32
C ALA A 33 -4.22 4.61 -2.38
N ASN A 34 -4.03 5.93 -2.46
CA ASN A 34 -3.09 6.53 -3.39
C ASN A 34 -1.64 6.08 -3.12
N HIS A 35 -1.20 6.08 -1.86
CA HIS A 35 0.13 5.58 -1.49
C HIS A 35 0.35 4.12 -1.87
N ILE A 36 -0.64 3.25 -1.62
CA ILE A 36 -0.59 1.83 -2.00
C ILE A 36 -0.45 1.68 -3.51
N VAL A 37 -1.19 2.45 -4.29
CA VAL A 37 -1.14 2.41 -5.76
C VAL A 37 0.22 2.88 -6.26
N GLU A 38 0.75 3.99 -5.78
CA GLU A 38 2.07 4.49 -6.17
C GLU A 38 3.18 3.50 -5.83
N ARG A 39 3.12 2.88 -4.64
CA ARG A 39 4.07 1.85 -4.22
C ARG A 39 3.99 0.60 -5.09
N THR A 40 2.78 0.16 -5.42
CA THR A 40 2.55 -0.99 -6.30
C THR A 40 3.13 -0.73 -7.70
N ILE A 41 2.86 0.45 -8.28
CA ILE A 41 3.41 0.84 -9.58
C ILE A 41 4.93 0.90 -9.52
N GLY A 42 5.49 1.50 -8.45
CA GLY A 42 6.95 1.57 -8.25
C GLY A 42 7.62 0.19 -8.22
N VAL A 43 7.03 -0.79 -7.52
CA VAL A 43 7.52 -2.18 -7.50
C VAL A 43 7.44 -2.81 -8.89
N LEU A 44 6.33 -2.63 -9.61
CA LEU A 44 6.18 -3.19 -10.96
C LEU A 44 7.13 -2.55 -11.98
N CYS A 45 7.47 -1.27 -11.81
CA CYS A 45 8.48 -0.59 -12.64
C CYS A 45 9.90 -1.09 -12.36
N ASN A 46 10.22 -1.42 -11.11
CA ASN A 46 11.53 -1.95 -10.72
C ASN A 46 11.70 -3.43 -11.10
N ASP A 47 10.62 -4.21 -11.02
CA ASP A 47 10.59 -5.65 -11.31
C ASP A 47 9.56 -5.96 -12.41
N PRO A 48 9.88 -5.70 -13.68
CA PRO A 48 8.96 -5.94 -14.80
C PRO A 48 8.66 -7.43 -15.02
N GLU A 49 9.48 -8.35 -14.50
CA GLU A 49 9.24 -9.79 -14.56
C GLU A 49 7.94 -10.21 -13.85
N LEU A 50 7.47 -9.41 -12.88
CA LEU A 50 6.19 -9.61 -12.19
C LEU A 50 4.99 -9.48 -13.15
N LEU A 51 5.15 -8.74 -14.24
CA LEU A 51 4.17 -8.61 -15.33
C LEU A 51 4.33 -9.69 -16.41
N ALA A 52 5.49 -10.35 -16.47
CA ALA A 52 5.71 -11.50 -17.34
C ALA A 52 5.19 -12.81 -16.72
N ALA A 53 4.83 -12.79 -15.43
CA ALA A 53 4.24 -13.91 -14.73
C ALA A 53 2.93 -14.37 -15.38
N ARG A 54 2.71 -15.69 -15.44
CA ARG A 54 1.52 -16.32 -16.03
C ARG A 54 0.20 -15.80 -15.43
N ASP A 55 0.27 -15.31 -14.19
CA ASP A 55 -0.85 -14.82 -13.39
C ASP A 55 -0.65 -13.37 -12.91
N VAL A 56 -0.34 -12.45 -13.83
CA VAL A 56 -0.19 -10.99 -13.57
C VAL A 56 -1.26 -10.44 -12.63
N ASN A 57 -2.52 -10.84 -12.83
CA ASN A 57 -3.63 -10.41 -11.98
C ASN A 57 -3.40 -10.77 -10.52
N GLN A 58 -3.01 -12.02 -10.26
CA GLN A 58 -2.81 -12.53 -8.91
C GLN A 58 -1.62 -11.84 -8.25
N THR A 59 -0.53 -11.62 -9.00
CA THR A 59 0.65 -10.88 -8.52
C THR A 59 0.30 -9.45 -8.12
N VAL A 60 -0.42 -8.72 -8.97
CA VAL A 60 -0.87 -7.35 -8.68
C VAL A 60 -1.79 -7.31 -7.47
N PHE A 61 -2.73 -8.25 -7.37
CA PHE A 61 -3.61 -8.36 -6.20
C PHE A 61 -2.86 -8.67 -4.91
N ALA A 62 -1.87 -9.56 -4.96
CA ALA A 62 -1.06 -9.90 -3.81
C ALA A 62 -0.23 -8.70 -3.32
N LEU A 63 0.33 -7.92 -4.25
CA LEU A 63 1.05 -6.68 -3.95
C LEU A 63 0.14 -5.62 -3.31
N LEU A 64 -1.01 -5.34 -3.91
CA LEU A 64 -2.00 -4.40 -3.37
C LEU A 64 -2.40 -4.79 -1.95
N ARG A 65 -2.70 -6.07 -1.73
CA ARG A 65 -3.08 -6.58 -0.41
C ARG A 65 -1.92 -6.41 0.57
N ARG A 66 -0.70 -6.81 0.22
CA ARG A 66 0.48 -6.67 1.08
C ARG A 66 0.72 -5.22 1.48
N HIS A 67 0.64 -4.28 0.55
CA HIS A 67 0.82 -2.86 0.84
C HIS A 67 -0.32 -2.27 1.67
N ALA A 68 -1.55 -2.74 1.48
CA ALA A 68 -2.66 -2.35 2.35
C ALA A 68 -2.48 -2.86 3.79
N PHE A 69 -1.96 -4.07 3.97
CA PHE A 69 -1.60 -4.59 5.30
C PHE A 69 -0.47 -3.75 5.93
N ASP A 70 0.59 -3.45 5.19
CA ASP A 70 1.70 -2.61 5.66
C ASP A 70 1.24 -1.21 6.12
N GLU A 71 0.38 -0.55 5.34
CA GLU A 71 -0.19 0.75 5.69
C GLU A 71 -1.15 0.69 6.89
N THR A 72 -1.85 -0.43 7.11
CA THR A 72 -2.75 -0.60 8.26
C THR A 72 -2.01 -1.02 9.53
N GLU A 73 -0.87 -1.71 9.41
CA GLU A 73 0.06 -1.93 10.53
C GLU A 73 0.81 -0.65 10.91
N HIS A 74 0.94 0.31 9.98
CA HIS A 74 1.59 1.60 10.24
C HIS A 74 0.71 2.65 10.91
N ILE A 75 -0.49 2.31 11.39
CA ILE A 75 -1.26 3.20 12.28
C ILE A 75 -0.41 3.37 13.55
N PRO A 76 0.14 4.56 13.84
CA PRO A 76 0.86 4.81 15.09
C PRO A 76 -0.21 4.95 16.18
N GLY A 77 -0.71 3.80 16.63
CA GLY A 77 -1.81 3.66 17.57
C GLY A 77 -1.67 2.47 18.50
N ALA A 78 -0.46 1.89 18.60
CA ALA A 78 -0.11 1.02 19.71
C ALA A 78 0.56 1.88 20.80
N PRO A 79 -0.11 2.17 21.93
CA PRO A 79 0.52 2.83 23.08
C PRO A 79 1.44 1.84 23.76
N LEU A 80 2.70 1.77 23.31
CA LEU A 80 3.75 1.12 24.07
C LEU A 80 4.21 2.08 25.17
N GLY A 81 3.54 1.98 26.32
CA GLY A 81 4.09 2.22 27.66
C GLY A 81 5.12 3.33 27.82
N ALA A 82 4.68 4.58 27.78
CA ALA A 82 5.36 5.67 28.48
C ALA A 82 4.41 6.23 29.53
N ASP A 83 4.06 5.39 30.51
CA ASP A 83 3.83 5.88 31.85
C ASP A 83 5.22 6.24 32.40
N CYS A 84 5.69 7.45 32.09
CA CYS A 84 6.66 8.12 32.92
C CYS A 84 5.85 9.16 33.68
N GLU A 85 5.50 8.81 34.91
CA GLU A 85 4.92 9.70 35.92
C GLU A 85 5.59 11.09 35.89
N PRO A 86 4.83 12.18 36.04
CA PRO A 86 5.41 13.45 36.42
C PRO A 86 5.67 13.41 37.93
N ASP A 87 6.85 12.94 38.35
CA ASP A 87 7.29 13.17 39.72
C ASP A 87 7.89 14.58 39.82
N ASP A 88 7.01 15.50 40.20
CA ASP A 88 7.32 16.82 40.74
C ASP A 88 8.11 16.64 42.06
N GLU A 89 9.43 16.49 41.98
CA GLU A 89 10.29 16.58 43.17
C GLU A 89 11.42 17.63 43.01
N ARG A 90 11.09 18.81 43.54
CA ARG A 90 11.95 19.72 44.33
C ARG A 90 13.27 20.21 43.70
N ALA A 91 13.25 21.46 43.28
CA ALA A 91 14.37 22.36 43.51
C ALA A 91 13.93 23.47 44.48
N LEU A 92 14.31 23.31 45.75
CA LEU A 92 14.37 24.36 46.75
C LEU A 92 15.79 24.93 46.76
#